data_AF-A0A7D9LPY7-F1
#
_entry.id   AF-A0A7D9LPY7-F1
#
_cell.length_a   1.000
_cell.length_b   1.000
_cell.length_c   1.000
_cell.angle_alpha   90.00
_cell.angle_beta   90.00
_cell.angle_gamma   90.00
#
_symmetry.space_group_name_H-M   'P 1'
#
loop_
_entity.id
_entity.type
_entity.pdbx_description
1 polymer ?
#
loop_
_entity_poly.entity_id
_entity_poly.type
_entity_poly.pdbx_seq_one_letter_code
_entity_poly.pdbx_strand_id
1 'polypeptide(L)'
;MVNYITSYLESFRIHYVITRTDDRLHVDLKYEMTKDASKAKYYLIIFYEFQTFLTLSRLARDVIDDYCAKFKAGQIFFAGNNYGKISEFNLEVKQVENNKAQSLRVNPDSNTLWITKPGVETAKPSRTRLTYVRVFPFDDRYEKVVYLVPTRGAEETRANVQGGNTKVAMLLDNGRKAGIKRIFTTLNSAFFLHGLLFLDALKYVSVLPPKYTLQRYIQVDIDDIFIGKSGLRLKKTDVK
;
A
#
# COMPACT_ATOMS: atom_id res chain seq x y z
N MET A 1 14.94 10.90 7.43
CA MET A 1 14.44 9.54 7.14
C MET A 1 13.89 9.58 5.72
N VAL A 2 14.64 9.03 4.76
CA VAL A 2 14.17 8.96 3.36
C VAL A 2 12.92 8.10 3.36
N ASN A 3 11.78 8.72 3.11
CA ASN A 3 10.49 8.06 3.18
C ASN A 3 10.32 7.25 1.89
N TYR A 4 10.29 5.93 1.97
CA TYR A 4 10.15 5.07 0.79
C TYR A 4 8.90 5.44 -0.04
N ILE A 5 7.86 6.00 0.60
CA ILE A 5 6.69 6.54 -0.11
C ILE A 5 7.09 7.69 -1.03
N THR A 6 7.85 8.68 -0.53
CA THR A 6 8.28 9.81 -1.37
C THR A 6 9.22 9.33 -2.47
N SER A 7 10.12 8.39 -2.17
CA SER A 7 10.96 7.78 -3.21
C SER A 7 10.14 7.09 -4.30
N TYR A 8 9.04 6.40 -3.96
CA TYR A 8 8.12 5.88 -4.97
C TYR A 8 7.46 7.02 -5.74
N LEU A 9 6.86 8.01 -5.07
CA LEU A 9 6.21 9.15 -5.74
C LEU A 9 7.16 9.89 -6.70
N GLU A 10 8.40 10.15 -6.28
CA GLU A 10 9.47 10.77 -7.08
C GLU A 10 9.85 9.90 -8.28
N SER A 11 10.07 8.60 -8.08
CA SER A 11 10.40 7.65 -9.17
C SER A 11 9.34 7.61 -10.26
N PHE A 12 8.10 7.88 -9.87
CA PHE A 12 6.94 7.90 -10.75
C PHE A 12 6.54 9.32 -11.20
N ARG A 13 7.32 10.35 -10.82
CA ARG A 13 7.07 11.78 -11.14
C ARG A 13 5.67 12.25 -10.73
N ILE A 14 5.19 11.75 -9.60
CA ILE A 14 3.91 12.15 -9.03
C ILE A 14 4.15 13.42 -8.20
N HIS A 15 3.43 14.50 -8.52
CA HIS A 15 3.48 15.72 -7.71
C HIS A 15 2.83 15.48 -6.35
N TYR A 16 3.50 15.90 -5.29
CA TYR A 16 3.00 15.80 -3.93
C TYR A 16 3.41 17.01 -3.10
N VAL A 17 2.71 17.20 -1.97
CA VAL A 17 3.06 18.16 -0.93
C VAL A 17 3.12 17.39 0.38
N ILE A 18 4.14 17.65 1.20
CA ILE A 18 4.24 17.10 2.54
C ILE A 18 3.77 18.17 3.52
N THR A 19 2.89 17.77 4.42
CA THR A 19 2.30 18.63 5.45
C THR A 19 2.38 17.90 6.78
N ARG A 20 2.68 18.61 7.87
CA ARG A 20 2.69 18.05 9.22
C ARG A 20 1.34 18.30 9.89
N THR A 21 1.00 17.51 10.90
CA THR A 21 -0.34 17.55 11.53
C THR A 21 -0.66 18.83 12.31
N ASP A 22 0.37 19.58 12.70
CA ASP A 22 0.26 20.92 13.27
C ASP A 22 -0.11 21.98 12.22
N ASP A 23 0.13 21.69 10.94
CA ASP A 23 -0.33 22.54 9.86
C ASP A 23 -1.86 22.46 9.74
N ARG A 24 -2.47 23.61 9.47
CA ARG A 24 -3.93 23.75 9.33
C ARG A 24 -4.46 23.15 8.01
N LEU A 25 -4.01 21.96 7.60
CA LEU A 25 -4.43 21.30 6.35
C LEU A 25 -5.95 21.28 6.20
N HIS A 26 -6.68 20.96 7.27
CA HIS A 26 -8.14 20.99 7.26
C HIS A 26 -8.72 22.39 6.98
N VAL A 27 -8.05 23.47 7.38
CA VAL A 27 -8.47 24.84 7.02
C VAL A 27 -8.27 25.09 5.53
N ASP A 28 -7.14 24.66 4.97
CA ASP A 28 -6.90 24.77 3.52
C ASP A 28 -7.93 23.98 2.73
N LEU A 29 -8.19 22.72 3.11
CA LEU A 29 -9.21 21.88 2.47
C LEU A 29 -10.61 22.50 2.59
N LYS A 30 -10.96 23.04 3.77
CA LYS A 30 -12.22 23.75 3.98
C LYS A 30 -12.35 24.94 3.02
N TYR A 31 -11.29 25.72 2.85
CA TYR A 31 -11.26 26.86 1.95
C TYR A 31 -11.39 26.44 0.47
N GLU A 32 -10.76 25.33 0.07
CA GLU A 32 -10.93 24.77 -1.28
C GLU A 32 -12.38 24.30 -1.52
N MET A 33 -13.07 23.80 -0.49
CA MET A 33 -14.46 23.37 -0.61
C MET A 33 -15.45 24.52 -0.80
N THR A 34 -15.20 25.71 -0.22
CA THR A 34 -16.14 26.85 -0.24
C THR A 34 -16.12 27.64 -1.54
N LYS A 35 -15.16 27.41 -2.45
CA LYS A 35 -14.97 28.20 -3.68
C LYS A 35 -15.86 27.81 -4.87
N ASP A 36 -16.91 27.00 -4.69
CA ASP A 36 -17.60 26.32 -5.80
C ASP A 36 -16.63 25.61 -6.76
N ALA A 37 -15.47 25.19 -6.24
CA ALA A 37 -14.43 24.57 -7.05
C ALA A 37 -14.96 23.26 -7.63
N SER A 38 -14.86 23.11 -8.96
CA SER A 38 -15.19 21.88 -9.67
C SER A 38 -14.02 20.89 -9.74
N LYS A 39 -12.81 21.33 -9.36
CA LYS A 39 -11.58 20.54 -9.42
C LYS A 39 -10.97 20.37 -8.04
N ALA A 40 -10.54 19.16 -7.74
CA ALA A 40 -9.77 18.85 -6.55
C ALA A 40 -8.37 19.47 -6.66
N LYS A 41 -7.90 20.09 -5.57
CA LYS A 41 -6.48 20.44 -5.38
C LYS A 41 -5.62 19.19 -5.13
N TYR A 42 -6.14 18.22 -4.39
CA TYR A 42 -5.49 16.95 -4.10
C TYR A 42 -6.41 15.79 -4.50
N TYR A 43 -5.90 14.87 -5.31
CA TYR A 43 -6.64 13.66 -5.73
C TYR A 43 -6.46 12.47 -4.78
N LEU A 44 -5.50 12.57 -3.86
CA LEU A 44 -5.13 11.54 -2.92
C LEU A 44 -4.52 12.16 -1.67
N ILE A 45 -4.92 11.68 -0.50
CA ILE A 45 -4.31 12.04 0.79
C ILE A 45 -3.66 10.79 1.38
N ILE A 46 -2.38 10.87 1.73
CA ILE A 46 -1.63 9.75 2.29
C ILE A 46 -1.25 10.08 3.74
N PHE A 47 -1.72 9.26 4.67
CA PHE A 47 -1.32 9.30 6.06
C PHE A 47 -0.19 8.30 6.28
N TYR A 48 1.01 8.83 6.56
CA TYR A 48 2.19 8.01 6.84
C TYR A 48 2.04 7.13 8.08
N GLU A 49 1.21 7.58 9.03
CA GLU A 49 0.81 6.82 10.20
C GLU A 49 -0.67 7.02 10.46
N PHE A 50 -1.40 5.96 10.84
CA PHE A 50 -2.79 6.10 11.28
C PHE A 50 -2.94 7.10 12.41
N GLN A 51 -1.96 7.13 13.34
CA GLN A 51 -2.03 7.98 14.51
C GLN A 51 -2.16 9.45 14.13
N THR A 52 -1.50 9.87 13.05
CA THR A 52 -1.61 11.22 12.47
C THR A 52 -3.06 11.62 12.23
N PHE A 53 -3.87 10.73 11.63
CA PHE A 53 -5.29 11.00 11.43
C PHE A 53 -6.08 10.96 12.74
N LEU A 54 -5.79 9.98 13.61
CA LEU A 54 -6.53 9.79 14.87
C LEU A 54 -6.30 10.91 15.89
N THR A 55 -5.16 11.59 15.85
CA THR A 55 -4.87 12.76 16.69
C THR A 55 -5.58 14.03 16.25
N LEU A 56 -6.14 14.07 15.03
CA LEU A 56 -6.89 15.22 14.56
C LEU A 56 -8.22 15.36 15.31
N SER A 57 -8.63 16.61 15.53
CA SER A 57 -9.96 16.90 16.04
C SER A 57 -11.03 16.30 15.13
N ARG A 58 -12.20 15.98 15.70
CA ARG A 58 -13.32 15.44 14.91
C ARG A 58 -13.66 16.35 13.73
N LEU A 59 -13.73 17.66 13.96
CA LEU A 59 -13.98 18.65 12.90
C LEU A 59 -12.92 18.62 11.79
N ALA A 60 -11.65 18.45 12.12
CA ALA A 60 -10.60 18.36 11.10
C ALA A 60 -10.73 17.06 10.26
N ARG A 61 -11.08 15.93 10.90
CA ARG A 61 -11.35 14.67 10.21
C ARG A 61 -12.58 14.75 9.31
N ASP A 62 -13.66 15.35 9.80
CA ASP A 62 -14.89 15.54 9.04
C ASP A 62 -14.63 16.39 7.78
N VAL A 63 -13.86 17.48 7.89
CA VAL A 63 -13.48 18.29 6.73
C VAL A 63 -12.65 17.51 5.71
N ILE A 64 -11.71 16.67 6.15
CA ILE A 64 -10.91 15.83 5.26
C ILE A 64 -11.81 14.83 4.52
N ASP A 65 -12.72 14.18 5.24
CA ASP A 65 -13.64 13.21 4.65
C ASP A 65 -14.64 13.88 3.70
N ASP A 66 -15.22 15.02 4.07
CA ASP A 66 -16.12 15.79 3.21
C ASP A 66 -15.41 16.25 1.92
N TYR A 67 -14.16 16.70 2.03
CA TYR A 67 -13.33 17.02 0.87
C TYR A 67 -13.15 15.80 -0.04
N CYS A 68 -12.74 14.67 0.54
CA CYS A 68 -12.55 13.41 -0.18
C CYS A 68 -13.83 12.92 -0.85
N ALA A 69 -14.98 13.03 -0.17
CA ALA A 69 -16.28 12.61 -0.69
C ALA A 69 -16.76 13.52 -1.84
N LYS A 70 -16.61 14.84 -1.69
CA LYS A 70 -16.97 15.85 -2.70
C LYS A 70 -16.16 15.68 -3.97
N PHE A 71 -14.85 15.53 -3.84
CA PHE A 71 -13.92 15.52 -4.97
C PHE A 71 -13.50 14.12 -5.44
N LYS A 72 -14.04 13.06 -4.81
CA LYS A 72 -13.65 11.67 -5.03
C LYS A 72 -12.15 11.43 -4.83
N ALA A 73 -11.52 12.21 -3.95
CA ALA A 73 -10.13 12.02 -3.59
C ALA A 73 -9.98 10.78 -2.69
N GLY A 74 -9.03 9.91 -3.01
CA GLY A 74 -8.76 8.70 -2.24
C GLY A 74 -7.96 8.98 -0.96
N GLN A 75 -7.89 7.97 -0.09
CA GLN A 75 -7.02 7.98 1.09
C GLN A 75 -6.17 6.71 1.18
N ILE A 76 -4.92 6.83 1.62
CA ILE A 76 -4.06 5.68 1.97
C ILE A 76 -3.54 5.89 3.37
N PHE A 77 -3.66 4.87 4.22
CA PHE A 77 -3.20 4.89 5.59
C PHE A 77 -2.19 3.78 5.84
N PHE A 78 -1.02 4.17 6.34
CA PHE A 78 0.02 3.24 6.75
C PHE A 78 -0.04 3.03 8.27
N ALA A 79 0.02 1.77 8.72
CA ALA A 79 0.07 1.38 10.13
C ALA A 79 1.21 2.07 10.90
N GLY A 80 2.35 2.27 10.25
CA GLY A 80 3.57 2.71 10.91
C GLY A 80 3.96 1.71 12.00
N ASN A 81 4.34 2.24 13.17
CA ASN A 81 4.64 1.45 14.37
C ASN A 81 3.49 1.45 15.39
N ASN A 82 2.29 1.87 14.99
CA ASN A 82 1.16 2.02 15.89
C ASN A 82 0.40 0.70 16.04
N TYR A 83 0.14 0.29 17.27
CA TYR A 83 -0.58 -0.92 17.61
C TYR A 83 -1.87 -0.59 18.35
N GLY A 84 -2.89 -1.44 18.20
CA GLY A 84 -4.14 -1.33 18.93
C GLY A 84 -5.36 -1.13 18.04
N LYS A 85 -6.48 -0.83 18.69
CA LYS A 85 -7.78 -0.68 18.04
C LYS A 85 -7.91 0.71 17.44
N ILE A 86 -8.46 0.74 16.24
CA ILE A 86 -8.80 1.93 15.48
C ILE A 86 -10.32 1.90 15.28
N SER A 87 -11.04 2.36 16.30
CA SER A 87 -12.50 2.25 16.38
C SER A 87 -13.20 2.95 15.22
N GLU A 88 -12.67 4.08 14.74
CA GLU A 88 -13.23 4.84 13.61
C GLU A 88 -13.40 4.00 12.35
N PHE A 89 -12.52 3.00 12.16
CA PHE A 89 -12.52 2.13 10.99
C PHE A 89 -12.90 0.68 11.33
N ASN A 90 -13.24 0.33 12.57
CA ASN A 90 -13.40 -1.07 13.00
C ASN A 90 -12.17 -1.91 12.64
N LEU A 91 -10.97 -1.39 12.89
CA LEU A 91 -9.72 -2.08 12.59
C LEU A 91 -8.89 -2.29 13.86
N GLU A 92 -8.00 -3.26 13.83
CA GLU A 92 -7.01 -3.46 14.87
C GLU A 92 -5.66 -3.83 14.24
N VAL A 93 -4.61 -3.09 14.61
CA VAL A 93 -3.24 -3.35 14.17
C VAL A 93 -2.51 -4.14 15.25
N LYS A 94 -1.90 -5.25 14.87
CA LYS A 94 -1.16 -6.14 15.77
C LYS A 94 0.20 -6.51 15.20
N GLN A 95 1.15 -6.73 16.10
CA GLN A 95 2.42 -7.33 15.75
C GLN A 95 2.26 -8.83 15.51
N VAL A 96 3.02 -9.37 14.57
CA VAL A 96 3.18 -10.83 14.40
C VAL A 96 4.10 -11.35 15.50
N GLU A 97 3.69 -12.43 16.15
CA GLU A 97 4.49 -13.14 17.15
C GLU A 97 5.83 -13.62 16.54
N ASN A 98 6.94 -13.36 17.25
CA ASN A 98 8.32 -13.45 16.72
C ASN A 98 8.76 -14.83 16.19
N ASN A 99 7.99 -15.90 16.39
CA ASN A 99 8.40 -17.27 16.07
C ASN A 99 7.70 -17.89 14.85
N LYS A 100 6.85 -17.14 14.13
CA LYS A 100 6.11 -17.68 12.98
C LYS A 100 6.68 -17.14 11.68
N ALA A 101 7.22 -18.03 10.84
CA ALA A 101 7.52 -17.71 9.46
C ALA A 101 6.19 -17.34 8.76
N GLN A 102 6.17 -16.17 8.12
CA GLN A 102 5.01 -15.69 7.39
C GLN A 102 5.43 -15.19 6.01
N SER A 103 4.55 -15.40 5.04
CA SER A 103 4.63 -14.94 3.67
C SER A 103 3.48 -13.99 3.37
N LEU A 104 3.74 -13.07 2.44
CA LEU A 104 2.72 -12.20 1.87
C LEU A 104 2.10 -12.92 0.68
N ARG A 105 0.77 -13.03 0.67
CA ARG A 105 0.03 -13.60 -0.46
C ARG A 105 -0.97 -12.58 -0.99
N VAL A 106 -0.82 -12.22 -2.26
CA VAL A 106 -1.74 -11.30 -2.94
C VAL A 106 -3.05 -12.03 -3.22
N ASN A 107 -4.18 -11.38 -2.90
CA ASN A 107 -5.50 -11.89 -3.25
C ASN A 107 -5.67 -11.84 -4.78
N PRO A 108 -5.79 -12.99 -5.48
CA PRO A 108 -5.93 -12.99 -6.93
C PRO A 108 -7.19 -12.28 -7.43
N ASP A 109 -8.24 -12.21 -6.60
CA ASP A 109 -9.53 -11.62 -6.95
C ASP A 109 -9.64 -10.14 -6.56
N SER A 110 -8.55 -9.51 -6.13
CA SER A 110 -8.61 -8.11 -5.70
C SER A 110 -8.78 -7.15 -6.88
N ASN A 111 -9.73 -6.23 -6.73
CA ASN A 111 -10.02 -5.20 -7.74
C ASN A 111 -8.91 -4.13 -7.83
N THR A 112 -7.98 -4.12 -6.87
CA THR A 112 -6.89 -3.14 -6.83
C THR A 112 -5.76 -3.45 -7.80
N LEU A 113 -5.60 -4.72 -8.21
CA LEU A 113 -4.43 -5.17 -8.94
C LEU A 113 -4.37 -4.61 -10.35
N TRP A 114 -3.19 -4.11 -10.73
CA TRP A 114 -2.93 -3.61 -12.07
C TRP A 114 -1.55 -3.98 -12.59
N ILE A 115 -0.50 -3.74 -11.81
CA ILE A 115 0.88 -4.13 -12.09
C ILE A 115 1.23 -5.41 -11.32
N THR A 116 0.73 -5.56 -10.09
CA THR A 116 1.07 -6.70 -9.24
C THR A 116 0.42 -7.96 -9.77
N LYS A 117 1.22 -9.02 -9.94
CA LYS A 117 0.73 -10.31 -10.42
C LYS A 117 -0.28 -10.92 -9.42
N PRO A 118 -1.49 -11.29 -9.86
CA PRO A 118 -2.48 -11.97 -9.02
C PRO A 118 -1.94 -13.27 -8.41
N GLY A 119 -2.28 -13.52 -7.15
CA GLY A 119 -1.96 -14.78 -6.46
C GLY A 119 -0.49 -14.99 -6.10
N VAL A 120 0.39 -14.02 -6.37
CA VAL A 120 1.82 -14.15 -6.01
C VAL A 120 1.98 -14.28 -4.50
N GLU A 121 2.88 -15.18 -4.12
CA GLU A 121 3.28 -15.42 -2.74
C GLU A 121 4.77 -15.17 -2.63
N THR A 122 5.19 -14.37 -1.65
CA THR A 122 6.60 -14.09 -1.39
C THR A 122 6.89 -14.19 0.10
N ALA A 123 8.07 -14.68 0.42
CA ALA A 123 8.61 -14.54 1.76
C ALA A 123 8.61 -13.07 2.16
N LYS A 124 8.36 -12.80 3.44
CA LYS A 124 8.46 -11.44 3.98
C LYS A 124 9.89 -10.89 3.80
N PRO A 125 10.07 -9.56 3.73
CA PRO A 125 11.39 -8.96 3.71
C PRO A 125 12.20 -9.39 4.95
N SER A 126 13.50 -9.63 4.76
CA SER A 126 14.40 -9.94 5.87
C SER A 126 14.48 -8.72 6.81
N ARG A 127 14.52 -8.98 8.13
CA ARG A 127 14.68 -7.96 9.19
C ARG A 127 13.52 -6.95 9.41
N THR A 128 12.40 -7.03 8.70
CA THR A 128 11.20 -6.24 9.06
C THR A 128 10.39 -6.89 10.17
N ARG A 129 10.11 -6.12 11.24
CA ARG A 129 9.05 -6.46 12.21
C ARG A 129 7.73 -6.42 11.45
N LEU A 130 7.03 -7.54 11.47
CA LEU A 130 5.83 -7.68 10.67
C LEU A 130 4.61 -7.32 11.52
N THR A 131 3.77 -6.43 10.98
CA THR A 131 2.47 -6.11 11.56
C THR A 131 1.39 -6.52 10.58
N TYR A 132 0.22 -6.82 11.12
CA TYR A 132 -0.98 -7.08 10.32
C TYR A 132 -2.12 -6.22 10.86
N VAL A 133 -3.05 -5.90 9.97
CA VAL A 133 -4.34 -5.34 10.33
C VAL A 133 -5.37 -6.47 10.28
N ARG A 134 -6.36 -6.40 11.16
CA ARG A 134 -7.58 -7.22 11.08
C ARG A 134 -8.79 -6.33 11.27
N VAL A 135 -9.94 -6.79 10.78
CA VAL A 135 -11.22 -6.12 10.97
C VAL A 135 -11.79 -6.51 12.33
N PHE A 136 -12.04 -5.54 13.20
CA PHE A 136 -12.52 -5.76 14.57
C PHE A 136 -13.38 -4.58 15.08
N PRO A 137 -14.65 -4.83 15.48
CA PRO A 137 -15.43 -6.06 15.25
C PRO A 137 -15.64 -6.32 13.76
N PHE A 138 -16.19 -7.48 13.39
CA PHE A 138 -16.41 -7.85 11.98
C PHE A 138 -17.15 -6.73 11.21
N ASP A 139 -16.63 -6.39 10.03
CA ASP A 139 -17.17 -5.40 9.10
C ASP A 139 -16.92 -5.91 7.67
N ASP A 140 -17.98 -6.11 6.92
CA ASP A 140 -17.97 -6.74 5.59
C ASP A 140 -17.60 -5.78 4.46
N ARG A 141 -17.46 -4.47 4.77
CA ARG A 141 -17.10 -3.44 3.77
C ARG A 141 -15.69 -3.60 3.20
N TYR A 142 -14.82 -4.34 3.90
CA TYR A 142 -13.41 -4.42 3.57
C TYR A 142 -13.08 -5.61 2.69
N GLU A 143 -12.55 -5.32 1.50
CA GLU A 143 -11.89 -6.29 0.66
C GLU A 143 -10.46 -6.55 1.19
N LYS A 144 -10.07 -7.83 1.28
CA LYS A 144 -8.70 -8.21 1.65
C LYS A 144 -7.84 -8.21 0.39
N VAL A 145 -6.78 -7.39 0.36
CA VAL A 145 -5.90 -7.25 -0.82
C VAL A 145 -4.66 -8.13 -0.68
N VAL A 146 -4.05 -8.13 0.51
CA VAL A 146 -2.85 -8.93 0.79
C VAL A 146 -3.03 -9.65 2.11
N TYR A 147 -2.94 -10.97 2.04
CA TYR A 147 -2.98 -11.84 3.21
C TYR A 147 -1.60 -12.01 3.79
N LEU A 148 -1.60 -12.24 5.10
CA LEU A 148 -0.46 -12.80 5.78
C LEU A 148 -0.72 -14.28 6.07
N VAL A 149 0.07 -15.14 5.46
CA VAL A 149 -0.08 -16.61 5.54
C VAL A 149 1.18 -17.25 6.13
N PRO A 150 1.09 -18.43 6.77
CA PRO A 150 2.28 -19.23 7.07
C PRO A 150 3.09 -19.50 5.79
N THR A 151 4.43 -19.45 5.89
CA THR A 151 5.30 -19.81 4.76
C THR A 151 5.13 -21.28 4.40
N ARG A 152 5.02 -21.61 3.10
CA ARG A 152 4.92 -23.01 2.62
C ARG A 152 6.00 -23.90 3.25
N GLY A 153 5.56 -24.99 3.88
CA GLY A 153 6.41 -25.92 4.65
C GLY A 153 6.14 -25.92 6.15
N ALA A 154 5.54 -24.86 6.70
CA ALA A 154 4.82 -24.92 7.97
C ALA A 154 3.40 -25.41 7.67
N GLU A 155 2.96 -26.49 8.31
CA GLU A 155 1.69 -27.22 8.17
C GLU A 155 0.64 -26.58 7.26
N GLU A 156 0.15 -27.36 6.27
CA GLU A 156 -0.93 -27.02 5.34
C GLU A 156 -2.24 -26.63 6.03
N THR A 157 -2.27 -25.49 6.71
CA THR A 157 -3.51 -24.87 7.11
C THR A 157 -3.93 -24.03 5.92
N ARG A 158 -4.88 -24.55 5.14
CA ARG A 158 -5.82 -23.71 4.39
C ARG A 158 -6.50 -22.82 5.42
N ALA A 159 -5.85 -21.73 5.83
CA ALA A 159 -6.42 -20.79 6.77
C ALA A 159 -7.71 -20.31 6.12
N ASN A 160 -8.85 -20.62 6.74
CA ASN A 160 -10.16 -20.17 6.30
C ASN A 160 -10.07 -18.66 6.05
N VAL A 161 -10.05 -18.28 4.77
CA VAL A 161 -9.86 -16.89 4.30
C VAL A 161 -11.13 -16.04 4.58
N GLN A 162 -12.15 -16.64 5.18
CA GLN A 162 -13.49 -16.09 5.37
C GLN A 162 -13.84 -15.80 6.85
N GLY A 163 -12.88 -15.41 7.70
CA GLY A 163 -13.14 -15.09 9.11
C GLY A 163 -12.74 -13.66 9.51
N GLY A 164 -13.37 -13.11 10.56
CA GLY A 164 -12.95 -11.84 11.18
C GLY A 164 -11.55 -11.84 11.80
N ASN A 165 -10.91 -13.02 11.88
CA ASN A 165 -9.56 -13.21 12.42
C ASN A 165 -8.47 -13.32 11.34
N THR A 166 -8.81 -13.15 10.06
CA THR A 166 -7.85 -13.21 8.96
C THR A 166 -6.82 -12.09 9.10
N LYS A 167 -5.54 -12.46 9.15
CA LYS A 167 -4.42 -11.51 9.19
C LYS A 167 -4.16 -10.99 7.78
N VAL A 168 -4.17 -9.69 7.63
CA VAL A 168 -3.92 -9.05 6.33
C VAL A 168 -2.90 -7.94 6.49
N ALA A 169 -2.11 -7.74 5.44
CA ALA A 169 -1.19 -6.62 5.35
C ALA A 169 -1.77 -5.44 4.57
N MET A 170 -2.89 -5.65 3.87
CA MET A 170 -3.55 -4.61 3.09
C MET A 170 -5.06 -4.88 2.97
N LEU A 171 -5.86 -3.86 3.27
CA LEU A 171 -7.32 -3.83 3.13
C LEU A 171 -7.74 -2.68 2.20
N LEU A 172 -8.83 -2.90 1.48
CA LEU A 172 -9.51 -1.89 0.68
C LEU A 172 -10.91 -1.63 1.25
N ASP A 173 -11.21 -0.36 1.53
CA ASP A 173 -12.58 0.17 1.56
C ASP A 173 -12.86 0.75 0.17
N ASN A 174 -13.80 0.16 -0.56
CA ASN A 174 -14.16 0.61 -1.91
C ASN A 174 -15.08 1.85 -1.90
N GLY A 175 -15.40 2.40 -0.73
CA GLY A 175 -16.19 3.61 -0.58
C GLY A 175 -17.71 3.39 -0.64
N ARG A 176 -18.20 2.15 -0.55
CA ARG A 176 -19.65 1.86 -0.58
C ARG A 176 -20.44 2.59 0.51
N LYS A 177 -19.87 2.78 1.71
CA LYS A 177 -20.55 3.45 2.84
C LYS A 177 -20.31 4.97 2.86
N ALA A 178 -19.05 5.40 2.81
CA ALA A 178 -18.67 6.82 2.99
C ALA A 178 -18.45 7.59 1.67
N GLY A 179 -18.55 6.93 0.51
CA GLY A 179 -18.24 7.55 -0.79
C GLY A 179 -16.75 7.82 -1.04
N ILE A 180 -15.86 7.31 -0.18
CA ILE A 180 -14.42 7.56 -0.20
C ILE A 180 -13.70 6.22 -0.28
N LYS A 181 -12.86 6.05 -1.31
CA LYS A 181 -12.00 4.86 -1.44
C LYS A 181 -10.79 5.00 -0.51
N ARG A 182 -10.51 3.95 0.27
CA ARG A 182 -9.41 3.94 1.24
C ARG A 182 -8.61 2.66 1.19
N ILE A 183 -7.30 2.78 1.33
CA ILE A 183 -6.40 1.65 1.56
C ILE A 183 -5.82 1.73 2.97
N PHE A 184 -5.83 0.60 3.67
CA PHE A 184 -5.23 0.44 4.99
C PHE A 184 -4.12 -0.60 4.87
N THR A 185 -2.87 -0.24 5.17
CA THR A 185 -1.74 -1.15 4.93
C THR A 185 -0.69 -1.13 6.04
N THR A 186 -0.08 -2.29 6.26
CA THR A 186 1.11 -2.46 7.10
C THR A 186 2.40 -2.57 6.29
N LEU A 187 2.32 -2.46 4.95
CA LEU A 187 3.44 -2.62 4.03
C LEU A 187 4.29 -1.34 3.97
N ASN A 188 5.18 -1.17 4.96
CA ASN A 188 5.88 0.09 5.24
C ASN A 188 7.41 0.01 5.07
N SER A 189 7.89 -0.75 4.08
CA SER A 189 9.33 -0.93 3.83
C SER A 189 9.71 -0.88 2.35
N ALA A 190 10.99 -0.67 2.08
CA ALA A 190 11.60 -0.72 0.74
C ALA A 190 11.73 -2.17 0.22
N PHE A 191 10.60 -2.85 0.07
CA PHE A 191 10.50 -4.17 -0.53
C PHE A 191 9.75 -4.08 -1.86
N PHE A 192 10.25 -4.77 -2.89
CA PHE A 192 9.74 -4.61 -4.26
C PHE A 192 8.23 -4.80 -4.37
N LEU A 193 7.67 -5.82 -3.70
CA LEU A 193 6.23 -6.09 -3.73
C LEU A 193 5.43 -4.96 -3.09
N HIS A 194 5.94 -4.33 -2.03
CA HIS A 194 5.28 -3.18 -1.40
C HIS A 194 5.17 -2.01 -2.37
N GLY A 195 6.22 -1.75 -3.16
CA GLY A 195 6.21 -0.74 -4.20
C GLY A 195 5.16 -1.01 -5.27
N LEU A 196 5.07 -2.25 -5.79
CA LEU A 196 4.07 -2.63 -6.79
C LEU A 196 2.64 -2.45 -6.26
N LEU A 197 2.37 -2.94 -5.04
CA LEU A 197 1.07 -2.81 -4.40
C LEU A 197 0.70 -1.36 -4.08
N PHE A 198 1.70 -0.54 -3.73
CA PHE A 198 1.49 0.90 -3.53
C PHE A 198 1.03 1.59 -4.81
N LEU A 199 1.60 1.23 -5.97
CA LEU A 199 1.18 1.79 -7.26
C LEU A 199 -0.22 1.35 -7.67
N ASP A 200 -0.54 0.08 -7.43
CA ASP A 200 -1.87 -0.49 -7.65
C ASP A 200 -2.91 0.24 -6.79
N ALA A 201 -2.61 0.43 -5.50
CA ALA A 201 -3.42 1.24 -4.60
C ALA A 201 -3.60 2.67 -5.09
N LEU A 202 -2.49 3.35 -5.43
CA LEU A 202 -2.50 4.73 -5.90
C LEU A 202 -3.39 4.89 -7.13
N LYS A 203 -3.26 3.99 -8.10
CA LYS A 203 -4.12 3.97 -9.28
C LYS A 203 -5.59 3.72 -8.92
N TYR A 204 -5.86 2.80 -8.01
CA TYR A 204 -7.23 2.40 -7.69
C TYR A 204 -8.02 3.48 -6.92
N VAL A 205 -7.38 4.11 -5.94
CA VAL A 205 -8.05 5.09 -5.07
C VAL A 205 -8.02 6.52 -5.60
N SER A 206 -7.07 6.87 -6.47
CA SER A 206 -7.02 8.20 -7.08
C SER A 206 -8.09 8.36 -8.17
N VAL A 207 -8.75 9.52 -8.20
CA VAL A 207 -9.67 9.89 -9.30
C VAL A 207 -8.92 10.31 -10.57
N LEU A 208 -7.68 10.76 -10.43
CA LEU A 208 -6.79 11.04 -11.56
C LEU A 208 -5.54 10.17 -11.41
N PRO A 209 -5.65 8.86 -11.69
CA PRO A 209 -4.52 7.97 -11.57
C PRO A 209 -3.46 8.33 -12.62
N PRO A 210 -2.17 8.19 -12.28
CA PRO A 210 -1.13 8.35 -13.26
C PRO A 210 -1.28 7.33 -14.39
N LYS A 211 -1.01 7.77 -15.62
CA LYS A 211 -1.06 6.92 -16.81
C LYS A 211 0.32 6.31 -17.08
N TYR A 212 0.67 5.21 -16.41
CA TYR A 212 1.86 4.44 -16.77
C TYR A 212 1.54 3.34 -17.77
N THR A 213 2.48 3.04 -18.66
CA THR A 213 2.43 1.84 -19.51
C THR A 213 2.76 0.60 -18.66
N LEU A 214 2.22 -0.57 -19.04
CA LEU A 214 2.64 -1.86 -18.50
C LEU A 214 3.88 -2.42 -19.22
N GLN A 215 4.38 -1.74 -20.25
CA GLN A 215 5.63 -2.11 -20.92
C GLN A 215 6.81 -2.01 -19.95
N ARG A 216 7.65 -3.03 -19.96
CA ARG A 216 8.87 -3.12 -19.15
C ARG A 216 10.03 -3.38 -20.08
N TYR A 217 11.08 -2.58 -19.96
CA TYR A 217 12.33 -2.77 -20.67
C TYR A 217 13.31 -3.44 -19.72
N ILE A 218 13.93 -4.52 -20.18
CA ILE A 218 15.04 -5.16 -19.48
C ILE A 218 16.25 -4.96 -20.39
N GLN A 219 17.19 -4.15 -19.93
CA GLN A 219 18.49 -4.04 -20.59
C GLN A 219 19.42 -5.08 -19.98
N VAL A 220 19.92 -5.97 -20.81
CA VAL A 220 20.97 -6.92 -20.46
C VAL A 220 22.22 -6.45 -21.17
N ASP A 221 23.21 -6.03 -20.40
CA ASP A 221 24.52 -5.65 -20.91
C ASP A 221 25.51 -6.78 -20.62
N ILE A 222 26.30 -7.18 -21.61
CA ILE A 222 27.29 -8.24 -21.48
C ILE A 222 28.64 -7.64 -21.83
N ASP A 223 29.35 -7.22 -20.78
CA ASP A 223 30.72 -6.71 -20.89
C ASP A 223 31.73 -7.83 -21.09
N ASP A 224 32.94 -7.47 -21.52
CA ASP A 224 34.11 -8.36 -21.58
C ASP A 224 33.93 -9.65 -22.39
N ILE A 225 33.04 -9.64 -23.40
CA ILE A 225 32.75 -10.79 -24.26
C ILE A 225 34.02 -11.47 -24.83
N PHE A 226 35.08 -10.68 -25.10
CA PHE A 226 36.36 -11.18 -25.62
C PHE A 226 37.53 -11.08 -24.64
N ILE A 227 37.27 -10.61 -23.41
CA ILE A 227 38.29 -10.30 -22.42
C ILE A 227 38.06 -11.22 -21.21
N GLY A 228 39.00 -12.13 -20.95
CA GLY A 228 38.87 -13.05 -19.82
C GLY A 228 40.13 -13.89 -19.61
N LYS A 229 40.30 -14.46 -18.42
CA LYS A 229 41.39 -15.40 -18.14
C LYS A 229 41.14 -16.72 -18.89
N SER A 230 42.22 -17.37 -19.33
CA SER A 230 42.13 -18.69 -19.96
C SER A 230 41.38 -19.66 -19.04
N GLY A 231 40.41 -20.42 -19.58
CA GLY A 231 39.52 -21.30 -18.83
C GLY A 231 38.17 -20.71 -18.43
N LEU A 232 38.03 -19.38 -18.37
CA LEU A 232 36.77 -18.68 -18.04
C LEU A 232 36.18 -17.89 -19.23
N ARG A 233 36.91 -17.80 -20.36
CA ARG A 233 36.42 -17.16 -21.59
C ARG A 233 35.24 -17.92 -22.17
N LEU A 234 34.26 -17.16 -22.66
CA LEU A 234 33.18 -17.68 -23.51
C LEU A 234 33.77 -18.50 -24.67
N LYS A 235 33.28 -19.74 -24.81
CA LYS A 235 33.61 -20.63 -25.93
C LYS A 235 32.51 -20.55 -26.98
N LYS A 236 32.83 -21.00 -28.19
CA LYS A 236 31.87 -21.11 -29.29
C LYS A 236 30.63 -21.95 -28.92
N THR A 237 30.75 -22.88 -27.97
CA THR A 237 29.64 -23.70 -27.47
C THR A 237 28.69 -22.95 -26.55
N ASP A 238 29.12 -21.85 -25.93
CA ASP A 238 28.36 -21.15 -24.88
C ASP A 238 27.42 -20.08 -25.48
N VAL A 239 27.59 -19.74 -26.76
CA VAL A 239 26.86 -18.70 -27.50
C VAL A 239 26.10 -19.27 -28.70
N LYS A 240 25.85 -20.57 -28.71
CA LYS A 240 25.12 -21.28 -29.76
C LYS A 240 23.66 -21.53 -29.39
#